data_AF-A0A1Z5SF74-F1
#
_entry.id   AF-A0A1Z5SF74-F1
#
_cell.length_a   1.000
_cell.length_b   1.000
_cell.length_c   1.000
_cell.angle_alpha   90.00
_cell.angle_beta   90.00
_cell.angle_gamma   90.00
#
_symmetry.space_group_name_H-M   'P 1'
#
loop_
_entity.id
_entity.type
_entity.pdbx_description
1 polymer ?
#
loop_
_entity_poly.entity_id
_entity_poly.type
_entity_poly.pdbx_seq_one_letter_code
_entity_poly.pdbx_strand_id
1 'polypeptide(L)' 'MHGRKETDMTQSQRLTDENLHEAYKIIAGIVKQHGETYLPIFKRVHEEVELLKKQNDLLSIAEQIAGQ' A
#
# COMPACT_ATOMS: atom_id res chain seq x y z
N MET A 1 8.74 -39.62 -14.79
CA MET A 1 8.80 -38.86 -13.53
C MET A 1 9.07 -37.40 -13.88
N HIS A 2 8.03 -36.56 -13.91
CA HIS A 2 8.18 -35.13 -14.17
C HIS A 2 8.06 -34.38 -12.85
N GLY A 3 9.20 -33.96 -12.30
CA GLY A 3 9.26 -33.12 -11.11
C GLY A 3 8.56 -31.80 -11.39
N ARG A 4 7.44 -31.55 -10.71
CA ARG A 4 6.84 -30.22 -10.66
C ARG A 4 7.83 -29.35 -9.90
N LYS A 5 8.39 -28.35 -10.57
CA LYS A 5 9.11 -27.27 -9.90
C LYS A 5 8.08 -26.55 -9.04
N GLU A 6 8.18 -26.71 -7.73
CA GLU A 6 7.58 -25.80 -6.75
C GLU A 6 8.16 -24.41 -7.05
N THR A 7 7.39 -23.60 -7.76
CA THR A 7 7.64 -22.16 -7.84
C THR A 7 7.36 -21.58 -6.47
N ASP A 8 8.44 -21.37 -5.73
CA ASP A 8 8.56 -20.51 -4.57
C ASP A 8 7.78 -19.20 -4.80
N MET A 9 6.57 -19.13 -4.24
CA MET A 9 5.66 -17.96 -4.30
C MET A 9 6.03 -16.89 -3.26
N THR A 10 7.33 -16.74 -2.95
CA THR A 10 7.82 -15.82 -1.93
C THR A 10 8.67 -14.70 -2.53
N GLN A 11 8.19 -14.09 -3.63
CA GLN A 11 8.46 -12.67 -3.84
C GLN A 11 7.33 -11.88 -3.18
N SER A 12 7.41 -11.77 -1.84
CA SER A 12 6.78 -10.66 -1.13
C SER A 12 7.45 -9.39 -1.64
N GLN A 13 6.95 -8.86 -2.75
CA GLN A 13 7.35 -7.56 -3.26
C GLN A 13 7.15 -6.60 -2.10
N ARG A 14 8.25 -6.07 -1.56
CA ARG A 14 8.17 -5.06 -0.49
C ARG A 14 7.22 -3.97 -0.98
N LEU A 15 6.14 -3.77 -0.24
CA LEU A 15 5.26 -2.63 -0.43
C LEU A 15 6.11 -1.38 -0.20
N THR A 16 6.49 -0.72 -1.28
CA THR A 16 7.10 0.61 -1.24
C THR A 16 5.98 1.65 -1.26
N ASP A 17 6.26 2.84 -0.72
CA ASP A 17 5.33 3.97 -0.73
C ASP A 17 4.86 4.29 -2.16
N GLU A 18 5.77 4.18 -3.13
CA GLU A 18 5.48 4.37 -4.55
C GLU A 18 4.48 3.34 -5.08
N ASN A 19 4.68 2.06 -4.76
CA ASN A 19 3.79 0.98 -5.19
C ASN A 19 2.39 1.15 -4.57
N LEU A 20 2.32 1.57 -3.30
CA LEU A 20 1.05 1.82 -2.64
C LEU A 20 0.32 3.03 -3.24
N HIS A 21 1.05 4.10 -3.55
CA HIS A 21 0.48 5.30 -4.15
C HIS A 21 -0.08 5.04 -5.56
N GLU A 22 0.63 4.26 -6.38
CA GLU A 22 0.14 3.85 -7.69
C GLU A 22 -1.10 2.95 -7.58
N ALA A 23 -1.09 1.95 -6.68
CA ALA A 23 -2.26 1.13 -6.40
C ALA A 23 -3.46 1.98 -5.96
N TYR A 24 -3.23 3.01 -5.14
CA TYR A 24 -4.25 3.93 -4.65
C TYR A 24 -4.89 4.76 -5.79
N LYS A 25 -4.10 5.24 -6.76
CA LYS A 25 -4.63 5.90 -7.97
C LYS A 25 -5.47 4.96 -8.82
N ILE A 26 -4.99 3.74 -9.04
CA ILE A 26 -5.70 2.73 -9.85
C ILE A 26 -7.06 2.43 -9.24
N ILE A 27 -7.13 2.12 -7.95
CA ILE A 27 -8.39 1.77 -7.29
C ILE A 27 -9.36 2.97 -7.20
N ALA A 28 -8.84 4.19 -7.06
CA ALA A 28 -9.66 5.42 -7.15
C ALA A 28 -10.31 5.56 -8.54
N GLY A 29 -9.55 5.27 -9.60
CA GLY A 29 -10.07 5.24 -10.98
C GLY A 29 -11.19 4.22 -11.16
N ILE A 30 -11.03 3.01 -10.59
CA ILE A 30 -12.05 1.96 -10.61
C ILE A 30 -13.31 2.40 -9.87
N VAL A 31 -13.19 2.96 -8.66
CA VAL A 31 -14.34 3.49 -7.91
C VAL A 31 -15.05 4.60 -8.68
N LYS A 32 -14.31 5.49 -9.35
CA LYS A 32 -14.91 6.54 -10.18
C LYS A 32 -15.74 5.97 -11.33
N GLN A 33 -15.31 4.85 -11.93
CA GLN A 33 -15.98 4.22 -13.07
C GLN A 33 -17.14 3.30 -12.66
N HIS A 34 -17.00 2.59 -11.54
CA HIS A 34 -17.90 1.49 -11.14
C HIS A 34 -18.65 1.74 -9.83
N GLY A 35 -18.43 2.89 -9.20
CA GLY A 35 -19.13 3.34 -8.00
C GLY A 35 -18.85 2.50 -6.77
N GLU A 36 -19.86 2.39 -5.91
CA GLU A 36 -19.75 1.85 -4.54
C GLU A 36 -19.29 0.39 -4.47
N THR A 37 -19.49 -0.39 -5.54
CA THR A 37 -19.07 -1.80 -5.62
C THR A 37 -17.61 -2.01 -5.21
N TYR A 38 -16.73 -1.06 -5.58
CA TYR A 38 -15.29 -1.15 -5.30
C TYR A 38 -14.85 -0.30 -4.10
N LEU A 39 -15.77 0.44 -3.49
CA LEU A 39 -15.50 1.29 -2.34
C LEU A 39 -14.91 0.50 -1.14
N PRO A 40 -15.33 -0.75 -0.84
CA PRO A 40 -14.71 -1.52 0.24
C PRO A 40 -13.23 -1.81 0.01
N ILE A 41 -12.82 -2.04 -1.24
CA ILE A 41 -11.41 -2.28 -1.60
C ILE A 41 -10.63 -0.98 -1.51
N PHE A 42 -11.18 0.10 -2.07
CA PHE A 42 -10.59 1.43 -1.97
C PHE A 42 -10.37 1.86 -0.52
N LYS A 43 -11.35 1.63 0.36
CA LYS A 43 -11.25 1.93 1.79
C LYS A 43 -10.05 1.24 2.44
N ARG A 44 -9.81 -0.04 2.15
CA ARG A 44 -8.65 -0.76 2.70
C ARG A 44 -7.34 -0.13 2.26
N VAL A 45 -7.19 0.19 0.97
CA VAL A 45 -5.98 0.84 0.46
C VAL A 45 -5.81 2.23 1.07
N HIS A 46 -6.90 2.98 1.22
CA HIS A 46 -6.90 4.29 1.86
C HIS A 46 -6.40 4.23 3.31
N GLU A 47 -6.87 3.25 4.09
CA GLU A 47 -6.45 3.05 5.49
C GLU A 47 -4.95 2.78 5.61
N GLU A 48 -4.37 1.97 4.70
CA GLU A 48 -2.92 1.72 4.66
C GLU A 48 -2.13 2.99 4.31
N VAL A 49 -2.60 3.78 3.34
CA VAL A 49 -1.96 5.07 2.97
C VAL A 49 -1.96 6.03 4.16
N GLU A 50 -3.08 6.16 4.86
CA GLU A 50 -3.19 7.02 6.04
C GLU A 50 -2.32 6.53 7.20
N LEU A 51 -2.18 5.21 7.37
CA LEU A 51 -1.28 4.64 8.36
C LEU A 51 0.18 5.00 8.08
N LEU A 52 0.65 4.81 6.84
CA LEU A 52 2.02 5.16 6.45
C LEU A 52 2.29 6.65 6.60
N LYS A 53 1.34 7.50 6.19
CA LYS A 53 1.45 8.95 6.38
C LYS A 53 1.64 9.32 7.85
N LYS A 54 0.83 8.76 8.75
CA LYS A 54 0.97 8.98 10.19
C LYS A 54 2.32 8.50 10.73
N GLN A 55 2.82 7.36 10.26
CA GLN A 55 4.14 6.86 10.67
C GLN A 55 5.27 7.81 10.23
N ASN A 56 5.23 8.28 8.99
CA ASN A 56 6.20 9.24 8.47
C ASN A 56 6.13 10.59 9.19
N ASP A 57 4.92 11.07 9.51
CA ASP A 57 4.73 12.29 10.29
C ASP A 57 5.35 12.16 11.69
N LEU A 58 5.11 11.02 12.38
CA LEU A 58 5.69 10.75 13.70
C LEU A 58 7.21 10.61 13.64
N LEU A 59 7.75 9.97 12.61
CA LEU A 59 9.19 9.85 12.40
C LEU A 59 9.81 11.25 12.22
N SER A 60 9.20 12.09 11.38
CA SER A 60 9.66 13.46 11.15
C SER A 60 9.65 14.29 12.44
N ILE A 61 8.61 14.17 13.26
CA ILE A 61 8.55 14.83 14.58
C ILE A 61 9.67 14.33 15.49
N ALA A 62 9.90 13.02 15.55
CA ALA A 62 10.95 12.43 16.37
C ALA A 62 12.36 12.92 15.95
N GLU A 63 12.61 13.01 14.64
CA GLU A 63 13.85 13.56 14.09
C GLU A 63 14.06 15.04 14.45
N GLN A 64 12.99 15.84 14.37
CA GLN A 64 13.04 17.25 14.75
C GLN A 64 13.37 17.44 16.23
N ILE A 65 12.79 16.61 17.11
CA ILE A 65 13.05 16.65 18.56
C ILE A 65 14.46 16.17 18.88
N ALA A 66 14.90 15.06 18.26
CA ALA A 66 16.23 14.50 18.52
C ALA A 66 17.38 15.36 17.96
N GLY A 67 17.10 16.20 16.96
CA GLY A 67 18.05 17.16 16.39
C GLY A 67 18.16 18.49 17.15
N GLN A 68 17.40 18.69 18.24
CA GLN A 68 17.52 19.84 19.17
C GLN A 68 18.50 19.54 20.31
#